data_AF-A0A7X2L1F1-F1
#
_entry.id   AF-A0A7X2L1F1-F1
#
_cell.length_a   1.000
_cell.length_b   1.000
_cell.length_c   1.000
_cell.angle_alpha   90.00
_cell.angle_beta   90.00
_cell.angle_gamma   90.00
#
_symmetry.space_group_name_H-M   'P 1'
#
loop_
_entity.id
_entity.type
_entity.pdbx_description
1 polymer ?
#
loop_
_entity_poly.entity_id
_entity_poly.type
_entity_poly.pdbx_seq_one_letter_code
_entity_poly.pdbx_strand_id
1 'polypeptide(L)'
;MKKYLKISLLVLILLTTVSGTAMANNSDIISINVNKDRIETDATSYIDHGTTIVPLNVIQKIPGISIVWDNSNKTVTIVHDSKIIKLVAGHNSATIGSNKVKLPVASLIKMDV
;
A
#
# COMPACT_ATOMS: atom_id res chain seq x y z
N MET A 1 -47.71 10.01 37.70
CA MET A 1 -46.50 9.30 37.22
C MET A 1 -46.51 9.01 35.70
N LYS A 2 -47.64 8.61 35.08
CA LYS A 2 -47.71 8.27 33.62
C LYS A 2 -47.33 9.41 32.64
N LYS A 3 -47.45 10.70 33.02
CA LYS A 3 -47.13 11.87 32.17
C LYS A 3 -45.62 12.08 31.96
N TYR A 4 -44.82 11.86 33.01
CA TYR A 4 -43.35 11.99 32.95
C TYR A 4 -42.69 10.73 32.35
N LEU A 5 -43.37 9.58 32.44
CA LEU A 5 -42.93 8.34 31.79
C LEU A 5 -42.88 8.48 30.25
N LYS A 6 -43.87 9.15 29.65
CA LYS A 6 -43.90 9.42 28.21
C LYS A 6 -42.80 10.38 27.77
N ILE A 7 -42.49 11.39 28.58
CA ILE A 7 -41.44 12.37 28.32
C ILE A 7 -40.05 11.71 28.44
N SER A 8 -39.86 10.88 29.46
CA SER A 8 -38.62 10.10 29.62
C SER A 8 -38.39 9.13 28.46
N LEU A 9 -39.45 8.51 27.93
CA LEU A 9 -39.36 7.62 26.77
C LEU A 9 -39.04 8.39 25.47
N LEU A 10 -39.59 9.61 25.31
CA LEU A 10 -39.31 10.47 24.17
C LEU A 10 -37.86 10.97 24.16
N VAL A 11 -37.31 11.32 25.33
CA VAL A 11 -35.91 11.72 25.48
C VAL A 11 -34.96 10.56 25.21
N LEU A 12 -35.31 9.34 25.64
CA LEU A 12 -34.50 8.15 25.37
C LEU A 12 -34.46 7.79 23.87
N ILE A 13 -35.57 7.95 23.16
CA ILE A 13 -35.63 7.78 21.69
C ILE A 13 -34.78 8.83 20.95
N LEU A 14 -34.73 10.06 21.48
CA LEU A 14 -33.95 11.14 20.88
C LEU A 14 -32.43 10.97 21.07
N LEU A 15 -32.00 10.27 22.13
CA LEU A 15 -30.58 9.96 22.36
C LEU A 15 -30.04 8.84 21.44
N THR A 16 -30.90 7.97 20.90
CA THR A 16 -30.46 6.84 20.06
C THR A 16 -30.23 7.18 18.60
N THR A 17 -30.61 8.37 18.13
CA THR A 17 -30.49 8.76 16.70
C THR A 17 -29.15 9.39 16.33
N VAL A 18 -28.23 9.60 17.28
CA VAL A 18 -26.85 10.02 17.00
C VAL A 18 -26.01 8.79 16.63
N SER A 19 -26.42 8.09 15.57
CA SER A 19 -25.54 7.16 14.88
C SER A 19 -24.88 7.94 13.74
N GLY A 20 -23.65 8.40 13.96
CA GLY A 20 -22.89 9.11 12.94
C GLY A 20 -22.69 8.22 11.72
N THR A 21 -23.07 8.71 10.54
CA THR A 21 -22.76 8.05 9.28
C THR A 21 -21.27 8.26 8.98
N ALA A 22 -20.50 7.18 8.97
CA ALA A 22 -19.13 7.25 8.47
C ALA A 22 -19.18 7.33 6.93
N MET A 23 -18.82 8.48 6.38
CA MET A 23 -18.59 8.61 4.95
C MET A 23 -17.19 8.06 4.62
N ALA A 24 -17.12 7.01 3.83
CA ALA A 24 -15.85 6.56 3.27
C ALA A 24 -15.40 7.57 2.21
N ASN A 25 -14.21 8.15 2.39
CA ASN A 25 -13.60 9.01 1.39
C ASN A 25 -13.10 8.12 0.24
N ASN A 26 -13.75 8.19 -0.92
CA ASN A 26 -13.30 7.48 -2.12
C ASN A 26 -12.23 8.32 -2.82
N SER A 27 -11.01 8.31 -2.28
CA SER A 27 -9.85 8.86 -2.96
C SER A 27 -9.18 7.75 -3.76
N ASP A 28 -9.28 7.81 -5.09
CA ASP A 28 -8.61 6.87 -6.01
C ASP A 28 -7.07 6.97 -5.97
N ILE A 29 -6.52 7.86 -5.13
CA ILE A 29 -5.09 8.08 -4.94
C ILE A 29 -4.56 7.13 -3.85
N ILE A 30 -3.74 6.17 -4.26
CA ILE A 30 -3.04 5.26 -3.35
C ILE A 30 -1.89 6.03 -2.70
N SER A 31 -2.03 6.36 -1.41
CA SER A 31 -0.97 7.01 -0.62
C SER A 31 0.00 5.99 -0.04
N ILE A 32 1.29 6.29 -0.10
CA ILE A 32 2.37 5.44 0.40
C ILE A 32 2.98 6.11 1.64
N ASN A 33 2.95 5.42 2.78
CA ASN A 33 3.53 5.91 4.03
C ASN A 33 4.60 4.93 4.51
N VAL A 34 5.81 5.42 4.78
CA VAL A 34 6.93 4.64 5.34
C VAL A 34 7.29 5.26 6.68
N ASN A 35 7.25 4.47 7.77
CA ASN A 35 7.56 4.96 9.12
C ASN A 35 6.74 6.18 9.58
N LYS A 36 5.48 6.30 9.14
CA LYS A 36 4.56 7.45 9.37
C LYS A 36 4.83 8.68 8.49
N ASP A 37 5.86 8.64 7.66
CA ASP A 37 6.14 9.71 6.70
C ASP A 37 5.51 9.38 5.35
N ARG A 38 4.74 10.33 4.83
CA ARG A 38 4.18 10.24 3.49
C ARG A 38 5.30 10.39 2.47
N ILE A 39 5.43 9.40 1.58
CA ILE A 39 6.44 9.43 0.52
C ILE A 39 5.78 9.94 -0.76
N GLU A 40 6.27 11.05 -1.26
CA GLU A 40 5.96 11.50 -2.62
C GLU A 40 6.80 10.73 -3.62
N THR A 41 6.15 10.25 -4.67
CA THR A 41 6.76 9.48 -5.76
C THR A 41 6.46 10.16 -7.08
N ASP A 42 7.39 10.06 -8.00
CA ASP A 42 7.25 10.43 -9.41
C ASP A 42 6.23 9.53 -10.12
N ALA A 43 6.30 8.23 -9.87
CA ALA A 43 5.38 7.26 -10.44
C ALA A 43 4.11 7.09 -9.60
N THR A 44 2.95 6.98 -10.25
CA THR A 44 1.67 6.72 -9.57
C THR A 44 1.51 5.24 -9.22
N SER A 45 1.11 4.92 -7.99
CA SER A 45 0.73 3.55 -7.60
C SER A 45 -0.66 3.20 -8.13
N TYR A 46 -0.86 1.95 -8.53
CA TYR A 46 -2.14 1.48 -9.08
C TYR A 46 -2.39 0.01 -8.74
N ILE A 47 -3.62 -0.45 -8.93
CA ILE A 47 -3.98 -1.87 -8.74
C ILE A 47 -4.00 -2.57 -10.09
N ASP A 48 -3.29 -3.70 -10.18
CA ASP A 48 -3.31 -4.60 -11.33
C ASP A 48 -3.68 -6.02 -10.87
N HIS A 49 -4.74 -6.59 -11.46
CA HIS A 49 -5.24 -7.93 -11.10
C HIS A 49 -5.41 -8.17 -9.58
N GLY A 50 -5.89 -7.16 -8.84
CA GLY A 50 -6.08 -7.23 -7.39
C GLY A 50 -4.78 -7.09 -6.57
N THR A 51 -3.64 -6.83 -7.22
CA THR A 51 -2.34 -6.57 -6.58
C THR A 51 -1.99 -5.09 -6.70
N THR A 52 -1.59 -4.45 -5.60
CA THR A 52 -1.12 -3.06 -5.66
C THR A 52 0.31 -3.00 -6.18
N ILE A 53 0.51 -2.25 -7.26
CA ILE A 53 1.81 -1.93 -7.84
C ILE A 53 2.29 -0.63 -7.23
N VAL A 54 3.49 -0.70 -6.62
CA VAL A 54 4.12 0.41 -5.91
C VAL A 54 5.45 0.75 -6.60
N PRO A 55 5.77 2.04 -6.79
CA PRO A 55 7.06 2.46 -7.31
C PRO A 55 8.21 1.90 -6.48
N LEU A 56 9.18 1.27 -7.14
CA LEU A 56 10.32 0.70 -6.44
C LEU A 56 11.15 1.76 -5.71
N ASN A 57 11.18 3.00 -6.19
CA ASN A 57 11.94 4.08 -5.56
C ASN A 57 11.53 4.37 -4.11
N VAL A 58 10.30 4.00 -3.71
CA VAL A 58 9.82 4.13 -2.32
C VAL A 58 10.73 3.41 -1.34
N ILE A 59 11.23 2.22 -1.69
CA ILE A 59 12.02 1.42 -0.75
C ILE A 59 13.38 2.05 -0.43
N GLN A 60 13.84 3.03 -1.21
CA GLN A 60 15.04 3.82 -0.89
C GLN A 60 14.86 4.69 0.37
N LYS A 61 13.62 4.95 0.79
CA LYS A 61 13.31 5.69 2.02
C LYS A 61 13.43 4.81 3.28
N ILE A 62 13.57 3.50 3.11
CA ILE A 62 13.77 2.56 4.20
C ILE A 62 15.28 2.50 4.50
N PRO A 63 15.71 2.82 5.74
CA PRO A 63 17.13 2.79 6.10
C PRO A 63 17.70 1.38 5.97
N GLY A 64 18.97 1.27 5.55
CA GLY A 64 19.67 -0.01 5.39
C GLY A 64 19.38 -0.75 4.08
N ILE A 65 18.54 -0.19 3.20
CA ILE A 65 18.30 -0.71 1.85
C ILE A 65 19.31 -0.13 0.85
N SER A 66 19.90 -1.00 0.04
CA SER A 66 20.65 -0.64 -1.16
C SER A 66 20.00 -1.25 -2.40
N ILE A 67 19.93 -0.48 -3.48
CA ILE A 67 19.32 -0.90 -4.75
C ILE A 67 20.37 -0.77 -5.86
N VAL A 68 20.54 -1.84 -6.62
CA VAL A 68 21.43 -1.88 -7.78
C VAL A 68 20.63 -2.30 -9.00
N TRP A 69 20.65 -1.45 -10.02
CA TRP A 69 20.04 -1.74 -11.33
C TRP A 69 21.08 -2.30 -12.30
N ASP A 70 20.80 -3.47 -12.85
CA ASP A 70 21.51 -4.04 -13.98
C ASP A 70 20.67 -3.87 -15.25
N ASN A 71 21.07 -2.91 -16.10
CA ASN A 71 20.36 -2.61 -17.33
C ASN A 71 20.49 -3.69 -18.40
N SER A 72 21.57 -4.50 -18.37
CA SER A 72 21.80 -5.57 -19.34
C SER A 72 20.81 -6.72 -19.10
N ASN A 73 20.68 -7.12 -17.84
CA ASN A 73 19.81 -8.22 -17.43
C ASN A 73 18.41 -7.76 -17.03
N LYS A 74 18.11 -6.45 -17.12
CA LYS A 74 16.87 -5.82 -16.65
C LYS A 74 16.50 -6.29 -15.23
N THR A 75 17.53 -6.39 -14.38
CA THR A 75 17.41 -6.97 -13.05
C THR A 75 17.69 -5.91 -12.02
N VAL A 76 16.80 -5.79 -11.04
CA VAL A 76 17.07 -5.00 -9.84
C VAL A 76 17.46 -5.94 -8.70
N THR A 77 18.55 -5.60 -8.03
CA THR A 77 19.02 -6.27 -6.82
C THR A 77 18.83 -5.34 -5.64
N ILE A 78 18.07 -5.81 -4.66
CA ILE A 78 17.78 -5.10 -3.42
C ILE A 78 18.52 -5.83 -2.31
N VAL A 79 19.31 -5.10 -1.54
CA VAL A 79 20.06 -5.62 -0.41
C VAL A 79 19.56 -4.94 0.86
N HIS A 80 19.18 -5.73 1.84
CA HIS A 80 18.83 -5.26 3.19
C HIS A 80 19.45 -6.22 4.20
N ASP A 81 20.42 -5.73 4.97
CA ASP A 81 21.26 -6.53 5.86
C ASP A 81 21.92 -7.71 5.11
N SER A 82 21.55 -8.96 5.46
CA SER A 82 22.03 -10.19 4.83
C SER A 82 21.10 -10.75 3.75
N LYS A 83 19.96 -10.08 3.48
CA LYS A 83 18.98 -10.53 2.49
C LYS A 83 19.23 -9.85 1.16
N ILE A 84 19.39 -10.68 0.13
CA ILE A 84 19.50 -10.25 -1.26
C ILE A 84 18.24 -10.66 -1.98
N ILE A 85 17.50 -9.69 -2.51
CA ILE A 85 16.30 -9.90 -3.29
C ILE A 85 16.61 -9.49 -4.72
N LYS A 86 16.33 -10.36 -5.70
CA LYS A 86 16.45 -10.01 -7.12
C LYS A 86 15.10 -10.10 -7.81
N LEU A 87 14.81 -9.08 -8.60
CA LEU A 87 13.61 -8.99 -9.42
C LEU A 87 14.04 -8.74 -10.85
N VAL A 88 13.52 -9.55 -11.76
CA VAL A 88 13.76 -9.37 -13.21
C VAL A 88 12.52 -8.74 -13.81
N ALA A 89 12.68 -7.64 -14.52
CA ALA A 89 11.58 -6.96 -15.17
C ALA A 89 10.89 -7.86 -16.21
N GLY A 90 9.57 -7.85 -16.23
CA GLY A 90 8.71 -8.69 -17.05
C GLY A 90 8.45 -10.08 -16.46
N HIS A 91 9.14 -10.47 -15.39
CA HIS A 91 8.96 -11.79 -14.78
C HIS A 91 8.01 -11.73 -13.57
N ASN A 92 7.19 -12.78 -13.45
CA ASN A 92 6.32 -13.06 -12.30
C ASN A 92 7.04 -13.91 -11.24
N SER A 93 8.34 -13.71 -11.07
CA SER A 93 9.13 -14.38 -10.04
C SER A 93 10.23 -13.49 -9.51
N ALA A 94 10.50 -13.59 -8.21
CA ALA A 94 11.62 -12.98 -7.53
C ALA A 94 12.54 -14.07 -6.97
N THR A 95 13.78 -13.73 -6.64
CA THR A 95 14.62 -14.58 -5.80
C THR A 95 14.94 -13.87 -4.48
N ILE A 96 14.89 -14.61 -3.38
CA ILE A 96 15.26 -14.15 -2.04
C ILE A 96 16.38 -15.08 -1.56
N GLY A 97 17.61 -14.58 -1.57
CA GLY A 97 18.80 -15.41 -1.42
C GLY A 97 18.86 -16.46 -2.54
N SER A 98 18.80 -17.74 -2.16
CA SER A 98 18.75 -18.88 -3.09
C SER A 98 17.35 -19.33 -3.49
N ASN A 99 16.30 -18.86 -2.80
CA ASN A 99 14.93 -19.34 -3.00
C ASN A 99 14.19 -18.51 -4.06
N LYS A 100 13.51 -19.18 -4.99
CA LYS A 100 12.66 -18.54 -6.00
C LYS A 100 11.23 -18.45 -5.48
N VAL A 101 10.64 -17.25 -5.57
CA VAL A 101 9.28 -16.94 -5.12
C VAL A 101 8.46 -16.50 -6.32
N LYS A 102 7.24 -17.03 -6.46
CA LYS A 102 6.29 -16.61 -7.51
C LYS A 102 5.59 -15.33 -7.09
N LEU A 103 5.52 -14.36 -7.99
CA LEU A 103 4.79 -13.11 -7.80
C LEU A 103 3.38 -13.22 -8.40
N PRO A 104 2.37 -12.58 -7.79
CA PRO A 104 1.02 -12.52 -8.36
C PRO A 104 0.97 -11.82 -9.71
N VAL A 105 1.76 -10.75 -9.86
CA VAL A 105 1.89 -9.92 -11.05
C VAL A 105 3.38 -9.76 -11.37
N ALA A 106 3.71 -9.59 -12.66
CA ALA A 106 5.07 -9.37 -13.10
C ALA A 106 5.61 -8.02 -12.61
N SER A 107 6.91 -7.95 -12.30
CA SER A 107 7.57 -6.66 -12.04
C SER A 107 7.69 -5.90 -13.36
N LEU A 108 7.24 -4.65 -13.43
CA LEU A 108 7.22 -3.87 -14.66
C LEU A 108 8.24 -2.74 -14.61
N ILE A 109 8.89 -2.47 -15.74
CA ILE A 109 9.57 -1.19 -15.95
C ILE A 109 8.52 -0.24 -16.52
N LYS A 110 8.10 0.71 -15.71
CA LYS A 110 7.32 1.85 -16.18
C LYS A 110 8.31 3.00 -16.35
N MET A 111 8.44 3.51 -17.58
CA MET A 111 9.07 4.81 -17.83
C MET A 111 7.96 5.84 -17.71
N ASP A 112 8.14 6.79 -16.82
CA ASP A 112 7.28 7.98 -16.77
C ASP A 112 7.63 8.84 -18.01
N VAL A 113 6.62 9.15 -18.81
CA VAL A 113 6.68 10.00 -20.00
C VAL A 113 6.40 11.45 -19.63
#